data_AF-A0A0Q6WEM6-F1
#
_entry.id   AF-A0A0Q6WEM6-F1
#
_cell.length_a   1.000
_cell.length_b   1.000
_cell.length_c   1.000
_cell.angle_alpha   90.00
_cell.angle_beta   90.00
_cell.angle_gamma   90.00
#
_symmetry.space_group_name_H-M   'P 1'
#
loop_
_entity.id
_entity.type
_entity.pdbx_description
1 polymer ?
#
loop_
_entity_poly.entity_id
_entity_poly.type
_entity_poly.pdbx_seq_one_letter_code
_entity_poly.pdbx_strand_id
1 'polypeptide(L)'
;MLDATYWWHLLCAIAGLNLIAWTASTAWLHRNRPDGTTWPHQRLQLLLSALYVLGCGYRSLLPVFDVPRLVMVDSWASSVLVGRTVATIAELSFAAQWALLLRGAALATGHRFSLRVAGAVLPLIAIAEVNSWYAVLTTRNIGHVVEETLWGTVALLSVLALLSMWPHATRAARRWLGLAIVAGAIYAAYMFAVDVPMYWARWLADEAAGRAYPSLVAGVADASSRWTVSHDWAHWRSEVVWMTLYFSVAVWISIGLAHVRLPLRVQQPRP
;
A
#
# COMPACT_ATOMS: atom_id res chain seq x y z
N MET A 1 10.38 -28.98 -12.85
CA MET A 1 9.50 -27.78 -12.81
C MET A 1 9.87 -27.03 -11.55
N LEU A 2 10.08 -25.71 -11.64
CA LEU A 2 10.36 -24.91 -10.44
C LEU A 2 9.05 -24.70 -9.68
N ASP A 3 9.10 -24.81 -8.36
CA ASP A 3 7.95 -24.71 -7.47
C ASP A 3 7.98 -23.35 -6.74
N ALA A 4 6.83 -22.66 -6.69
CA ALA A 4 6.67 -21.38 -6.02
C ALA A 4 6.54 -21.50 -4.48
N THR A 5 6.49 -22.71 -3.93
CA THR A 5 6.32 -22.98 -2.49
C THR A 5 7.44 -22.38 -1.64
N TYR A 6 8.69 -22.35 -2.11
CA TYR A 6 9.79 -21.69 -1.38
C TYR A 6 9.57 -20.18 -1.24
N TRP A 7 9.06 -19.53 -2.29
CA TRP A 7 8.70 -18.11 -2.24
C TRP A 7 7.52 -17.88 -1.30
N TRP A 8 6.52 -18.76 -1.32
CA TRP A 8 5.40 -18.68 -0.38
C TRP A 8 5.86 -18.83 1.08
N HIS A 9 6.73 -19.79 1.40
CA HIS A 9 7.32 -19.91 2.74
C HIS A 9 8.11 -18.66 3.15
N LEU A 10 8.81 -18.03 2.21
CA LEU A 10 9.46 -16.74 2.46
C LEU A 10 8.44 -15.65 2.81
N LEU A 11 7.32 -15.55 2.11
CA LEU A 11 6.25 -14.61 2.46
C LEU A 11 5.69 -14.87 3.87
N CYS A 12 5.45 -16.13 4.22
CA CYS A 12 5.01 -16.52 5.56
C CYS A 12 6.03 -16.13 6.64
N ALA A 13 7.33 -16.34 6.39
CA ALA A 13 8.39 -15.93 7.30
C ALA A 13 8.45 -14.41 7.46
N ILE A 14 8.34 -13.66 6.37
CA ILE A 14 8.24 -12.19 6.37
C ILE A 14 7.03 -11.73 7.21
N ALA A 15 5.87 -12.36 7.04
CA ALA A 15 4.67 -12.03 7.83
C ALA A 15 4.89 -12.24 9.34
N GLY A 16 5.55 -13.34 9.73
CA GLY A 16 5.94 -13.57 11.12
C GLY A 16 6.87 -12.48 11.66
N LEU A 17 7.90 -12.12 10.89
CA LEU A 17 8.84 -11.04 11.25
C LEU A 17 8.13 -9.69 11.36
N ASN A 18 7.20 -9.38 10.46
CA ASN A 18 6.42 -8.14 10.49
C ASN A 18 5.55 -8.04 11.75
N LEU A 19 4.91 -9.14 12.16
CA LEU A 19 4.10 -9.17 13.37
C LEU A 19 4.95 -8.96 14.63
N ILE A 20 6.13 -9.60 14.67
CA ILE A 20 7.11 -9.39 15.76
C ILE A 20 7.56 -7.93 15.78
N ALA A 21 7.93 -7.37 14.63
CA ALA A 21 8.39 -5.99 14.52
C ALA A 21 7.31 -4.98 14.94
N TRP A 22 6.05 -5.18 14.52
CA TRP A 22 4.93 -4.32 14.92
C TRP A 22 4.64 -4.44 16.43
N THR A 23 4.71 -5.66 16.99
CA THR A 23 4.51 -5.88 18.44
C THR A 23 5.62 -5.22 19.25
N ALA A 24 6.87 -5.36 18.84
CA ALA A 24 8.02 -4.73 19.48
C ALA A 24 7.94 -3.19 19.39
N SER A 25 7.57 -2.67 18.21
CA SER A 25 7.29 -1.24 17.96
C SER A 25 6.24 -0.69 18.92
N THR A 26 5.12 -1.40 19.06
CA THR A 26 4.00 -1.03 19.93
C THR A 26 4.43 -1.03 21.40
N ALA A 27 5.12 -2.08 21.85
CA ALA A 27 5.64 -2.17 23.21
C ALA A 27 6.65 -1.05 23.51
N TRP A 28 7.53 -0.73 22.56
CA TRP A 28 8.51 0.35 22.72
C TRP A 28 7.83 1.72 22.84
N LEU A 29 6.84 2.02 21.99
CA LEU A 29 6.09 3.29 22.04
C LEU A 29 5.26 3.42 23.33
N HIS A 30 4.68 2.31 23.83
CA HIS A 30 3.94 2.32 25.10
C HIS A 30 4.83 2.47 26.34
N ARG A 31 6.10 2.04 26.28
CA ARG A 31 7.10 2.23 27.35
C ARG A 31 7.72 3.63 27.30
N ASN A 32 8.00 4.12 26.11
CA ASN A 32 8.65 5.42 25.85
C ASN A 32 7.63 6.45 25.36
N ARG A 33 6.46 6.51 26.03
CA ARG A 33 5.36 7.37 25.61
C ARG A 33 5.87 8.81 25.51
N PRO A 34 5.78 9.44 24.33
CA PRO A 34 6.13 10.85 24.23
C PRO A 34 5.07 11.70 24.91
N ASP A 35 5.46 12.92 25.25
CA ASP A 35 4.63 13.87 25.98
C ASP A 35 3.25 14.06 25.32
N GLY A 36 2.24 14.32 26.16
CA GLY A 36 0.83 14.01 25.90
C GLY A 36 0.19 14.55 24.63
N THR A 37 0.76 15.57 23.98
CA THR A 37 0.23 16.14 22.72
C THR A 37 0.48 15.25 21.49
N THR A 38 1.48 14.36 21.52
CA THR A 38 1.88 13.54 20.37
C THR A 38 1.36 12.10 20.42
N TRP A 39 1.04 11.60 21.61
CA TRP A 39 0.62 10.23 21.83
C TRP A 39 -0.66 9.81 21.08
N PRO A 40 -1.74 10.63 21.03
CA PRO A 40 -2.94 10.25 20.28
C PRO A 40 -2.67 10.03 18.79
N HIS A 41 -1.80 10.85 18.19
CA HIS A 41 -1.40 10.72 16.79
C HIS A 41 -0.63 9.42 16.53
N GLN A 42 0.33 9.08 17.40
CA GLN A 42 1.10 7.85 17.27
C GLN A 42 0.24 6.60 17.50
N ARG A 43 -0.72 6.66 18.44
CA ARG A 43 -1.67 5.57 18.65
C ARG A 43 -2.53 5.31 17.41
N LEU A 44 -2.98 6.38 16.74
CA LEU A 44 -3.70 6.24 15.47
C LEU A 44 -2.80 5.66 14.36
N GLN A 45 -1.55 6.11 14.24
CA GLN A 45 -0.57 5.52 13.32
C GLN A 45 -0.35 4.03 13.59
N LEU A 46 -0.22 3.62 14.86
CA LEU A 46 -0.07 2.22 15.25
C LEU A 46 -1.30 1.38 14.88
N LEU A 47 -2.51 1.91 15.07
CA LEU A 47 -3.76 1.23 14.71
C LEU A 47 -3.85 1.01 13.20
N LEU A 48 -3.61 2.06 12.41
CA LEU A 48 -3.60 1.98 10.95
C LEU A 48 -2.52 1.02 10.45
N SER A 49 -1.33 1.07 11.07
CA SER A 49 -0.25 0.12 10.78
C SER A 49 -0.64 -1.31 11.14
N ALA A 50 -1.39 -1.54 12.22
CA ALA A 50 -1.87 -2.86 12.59
C ALA A 50 -2.77 -3.46 11.50
N LEU A 51 -3.72 -2.65 10.98
CA LEU A 51 -4.59 -3.07 9.88
C LEU A 51 -3.79 -3.44 8.64
N TYR A 52 -2.75 -2.65 8.31
CA TYR A 52 -1.88 -2.93 7.18
C TYR A 52 -1.02 -4.19 7.38
N VAL A 53 -0.39 -4.34 8.54
CA VAL A 53 0.45 -5.50 8.92
C VAL A 53 -0.39 -6.79 8.89
N LEU A 54 -1.58 -6.76 9.49
CA LEU A 54 -2.48 -7.91 9.52
C LEU A 54 -3.01 -8.27 8.13
N GLY A 55 -3.36 -7.25 7.32
CA GLY A 55 -3.80 -7.48 5.94
C GLY A 55 -2.70 -8.08 5.06
N CYS A 56 -1.47 -7.55 5.16
CA CYS A 56 -0.31 -8.12 4.46
C CYS A 56 0.04 -9.52 4.97
N GLY A 57 -0.07 -9.76 6.28
CA GLY A 57 0.14 -11.07 6.89
C GLY A 57 -0.87 -12.10 6.38
N TYR A 58 -2.15 -11.74 6.33
CA TYR A 58 -3.20 -12.55 5.74
C TYR A 58 -2.88 -12.93 4.30
N ARG A 59 -2.54 -11.95 3.46
CA ARG A 59 -2.22 -12.17 2.04
C ARG A 59 -0.86 -12.86 1.80
N SER A 60 0.03 -12.86 2.79
CA SER A 60 1.26 -13.66 2.77
C SER A 60 0.99 -15.15 3.04
N LEU A 61 0.05 -15.43 3.96
CA LEU A 61 -0.40 -16.79 4.27
C LEU A 61 -1.31 -17.35 3.16
N LEU A 62 -2.14 -16.49 2.56
CA LEU A 62 -3.08 -16.82 1.49
C LEU A 62 -2.81 -15.93 0.27
N PRO A 63 -1.69 -16.12 -0.46
CA PRO A 63 -1.43 -15.38 -1.70
C PRO A 63 -2.51 -15.68 -2.73
N VAL A 64 -3.01 -14.60 -3.34
CA VAL A 64 -4.02 -14.65 -4.40
C VAL A 64 -3.53 -13.81 -5.57
N PHE A 65 -3.56 -14.38 -6.77
CA PHE A 65 -3.41 -13.65 -8.01
C PHE A 65 -4.80 -13.35 -8.56
N ASP A 66 -5.25 -12.12 -8.35
CA ASP A 66 -6.66 -11.74 -8.41
C ASP A 66 -7.31 -12.05 -9.76
N VAL A 67 -6.83 -11.48 -10.88
CA VAL A 67 -7.48 -11.64 -12.19
C VAL A 67 -7.59 -13.11 -12.67
N PRO A 68 -6.52 -13.93 -12.63
CA PRO A 68 -6.61 -15.33 -13.06
C PRO A 68 -7.25 -16.26 -12.02
N ARG A 69 -7.55 -15.78 -10.80
CA ARG A 69 -8.07 -16.56 -9.65
C ARG A 69 -7.12 -17.66 -9.18
N LEU A 70 -5.80 -17.41 -9.22
CA LEU A 70 -4.81 -18.40 -8.77
C LEU A 70 -4.52 -18.23 -7.29
N VAL A 71 -4.43 -19.35 -6.56
CA VAL A 71 -4.21 -19.36 -5.11
C VAL A 71 -3.18 -20.42 -4.73
N MET A 72 -2.52 -20.24 -3.57
CA MET A 72 -1.64 -21.27 -2.99
C MET A 72 -2.41 -22.26 -2.10
N VAL A 73 -3.48 -21.81 -1.46
CA VAL A 73 -4.23 -22.61 -0.48
C VAL A 73 -5.66 -22.81 -0.93
N ASP A 74 -6.13 -24.05 -0.92
CA ASP A 74 -7.52 -24.37 -1.19
C ASP A 74 -8.41 -24.00 0.01
N SER A 75 -8.98 -22.80 -0.02
CA SER A 75 -9.86 -22.31 1.04
C SER A 75 -10.73 -21.19 0.51
N TRP A 76 -11.95 -21.06 1.03
CA TRP A 76 -12.78 -19.88 0.80
C TRP A 76 -12.10 -18.58 1.27
N ALA A 77 -11.22 -18.66 2.25
CA ALA A 77 -10.38 -17.53 2.66
C ALA A 77 -9.47 -17.05 1.51
N SER A 78 -9.05 -17.95 0.61
CA SER A 78 -8.28 -17.58 -0.58
C SER A 78 -9.14 -17.00 -1.71
N SER A 79 -10.45 -16.80 -1.49
CA SER A 79 -11.30 -16.15 -2.48
C SER A 79 -10.84 -14.72 -2.72
N VAL A 80 -10.93 -14.30 -3.97
CA VAL A 80 -10.56 -12.96 -4.41
C VAL A 80 -11.41 -11.90 -3.69
N LEU A 81 -12.69 -12.19 -3.42
CA LEU A 81 -13.56 -11.30 -2.66
C LEU A 81 -12.99 -10.98 -1.27
N VAL A 82 -12.57 -12.01 -0.53
CA VAL A 82 -12.02 -11.84 0.82
C VAL A 82 -10.63 -11.20 0.75
N GLY A 83 -9.76 -11.69 -0.12
CA GLY A 83 -8.41 -11.15 -0.31
C GLY A 83 -8.43 -9.66 -0.67
N ARG A 84 -9.31 -9.25 -1.60
CA ARG A 84 -9.46 -7.85 -2.01
C ARG A 84 -10.04 -6.97 -0.91
N THR A 85 -11.00 -7.47 -0.14
CA THR A 85 -11.56 -6.74 1.02
C THR A 85 -10.48 -6.47 2.06
N VAL A 86 -9.68 -7.48 2.40
CA VAL A 86 -8.57 -7.36 3.35
C VAL A 86 -7.53 -6.36 2.81
N ALA A 87 -7.21 -6.44 1.52
CA ALA A 87 -6.29 -5.53 0.87
C ALA A 87 -6.79 -4.08 0.88
N THR A 88 -8.04 -3.81 0.52
CA THR A 88 -8.62 -2.47 0.54
C THR A 88 -8.58 -1.84 1.94
N ILE A 89 -8.88 -2.61 3.00
CA ILE A 89 -8.77 -2.11 4.38
C ILE A 89 -7.31 -1.77 4.70
N ALA A 90 -6.37 -2.63 4.30
CA ALA A 90 -4.95 -2.43 4.51
C ALA A 90 -4.46 -1.17 3.77
N GLU A 91 -4.73 -1.07 2.47
CA GLU A 91 -4.31 0.03 1.58
C GLU A 91 -4.87 1.38 2.01
N LEU A 92 -6.16 1.45 2.35
CA LEU A 92 -6.75 2.67 2.90
C LEU A 92 -6.11 3.05 4.23
N SER A 93 -5.76 2.07 5.06
CA SER A 93 -5.05 2.32 6.32
C SER A 93 -3.65 2.88 6.07
N PHE A 94 -2.90 2.30 5.13
CA PHE A 94 -1.58 2.78 4.74
C PHE A 94 -1.63 4.19 4.14
N ALA A 95 -2.58 4.45 3.25
CA ALA A 95 -2.82 5.78 2.69
C ALA A 95 -3.19 6.81 3.78
N ALA A 96 -4.01 6.42 4.76
CA ALA A 96 -4.33 7.26 5.91
C ALA A 96 -3.08 7.60 6.74
N GLN A 97 -2.14 6.66 6.92
CA GLN A 97 -0.88 6.94 7.63
C GLN A 97 -0.08 8.06 6.95
N TRP A 98 0.03 8.01 5.62
CA TRP A 98 0.68 9.05 4.83
C TRP A 98 -0.08 10.38 4.86
N ALA A 99 -1.41 10.35 4.73
CA ALA A 99 -2.25 11.54 4.82
C ALA A 99 -2.08 12.25 6.18
N LEU A 100 -2.08 11.48 7.28
CA LEU A 100 -1.85 12.00 8.63
C LEU A 100 -0.46 12.61 8.79
N LEU A 101 0.58 11.93 8.27
CA LEU A 101 1.95 12.43 8.31
C LEU A 101 2.08 13.76 7.55
N LEU A 102 1.60 13.80 6.30
CA LEU A 102 1.66 14.99 5.45
C LEU A 102 0.86 16.14 6.05
N ARG A 103 -0.32 15.86 6.62
CA ARG A 103 -1.15 16.88 7.28
C ARG A 103 -0.44 17.45 8.51
N GLY A 104 0.12 16.59 9.36
CA GLY A 104 0.90 17.03 10.52
C GLY A 104 2.10 17.89 10.11
N ALA A 105 2.80 17.48 9.05
CA ALA A 105 3.94 18.22 8.52
C ALA A 105 3.55 19.59 7.94
N ALA A 106 2.46 19.62 7.17
CA ALA A 106 1.95 20.83 6.55
C ALA A 106 1.45 21.85 7.57
N LEU A 107 0.76 21.40 8.63
CA LEU A 107 0.27 22.27 9.69
C LEU A 107 1.42 22.86 10.51
N ALA A 108 2.46 22.08 10.80
CA ALA A 108 3.63 22.57 11.54
C ALA A 108 4.46 23.60 10.75
N THR A 109 4.41 23.55 9.41
CA THR A 109 5.19 24.43 8.51
C THR A 109 4.37 25.53 7.85
N GLY A 110 3.04 25.53 8.01
CA GLY A 110 2.13 26.47 7.33
C GLY A 110 1.99 26.25 5.82
N HIS A 111 2.41 25.10 5.28
CA HIS A 111 2.49 24.87 3.83
C HIS A 111 1.15 24.44 3.23
N ARG A 112 0.44 25.38 2.59
CA ARG A 112 -0.93 25.16 2.04
C ARG A 112 -1.00 24.09 0.96
N PHE A 113 0.01 24.00 0.08
CA PHE A 113 0.05 22.96 -0.95
C PHE A 113 0.13 21.57 -0.32
N SER A 114 1.03 21.37 0.66
CA SER A 114 1.18 20.08 1.35
C SER A 114 -0.08 19.70 2.11
N LEU A 115 -0.81 20.68 2.66
CA LEU A 115 -2.09 20.44 3.32
C LEU A 115 -3.18 19.97 2.33
N ARG A 116 -3.23 20.56 1.13
CA ARG A 116 -4.14 20.11 0.06
C ARG A 116 -3.81 18.70 -0.40
N VAL A 117 -2.52 18.41 -0.61
CA VAL A 117 -2.06 17.06 -0.97
C VAL A 117 -2.48 16.06 0.10
N ALA A 118 -2.23 16.37 1.39
CA ALA A 118 -2.63 15.51 2.50
C ALA A 118 -4.15 15.22 2.51
N GLY A 119 -4.98 16.21 2.19
CA GLY A 119 -6.43 16.04 2.07
C GLY A 119 -6.88 15.26 0.83
N ALA A 120 -6.05 15.20 -0.22
CA ALA A 120 -6.35 14.49 -1.46
C ALA A 120 -5.92 13.01 -1.45
N VAL A 121 -4.94 12.62 -0.61
CA VAL A 121 -4.41 11.25 -0.54
C VAL A 121 -5.53 10.22 -0.40
N LEU A 122 -6.33 10.30 0.67
CA LEU A 122 -7.36 9.30 0.94
C LEU A 122 -8.47 9.24 -0.12
N PRO A 123 -9.06 10.36 -0.57
CA PRO A 123 -10.05 10.32 -1.65
C PRO A 123 -9.52 9.72 -2.95
N LEU A 124 -8.29 10.05 -3.34
CA LEU A 124 -7.69 9.50 -4.56
C LEU A 124 -7.45 7.99 -4.44
N ILE A 125 -6.95 7.52 -3.29
CA ILE A 125 -6.78 6.08 -3.06
C ILE A 125 -8.13 5.37 -2.96
N ALA A 126 -9.16 5.96 -2.35
CA ALA A 126 -10.49 5.37 -2.34
C ALA A 126 -11.06 5.19 -3.77
N ILE A 127 -10.81 6.15 -4.68
CA ILE A 127 -11.16 5.99 -6.10
C ILE A 127 -10.31 4.89 -6.74
N ALA A 128 -9.02 4.78 -6.40
CA ALA A 128 -8.15 3.70 -6.86
C ALA A 128 -8.71 2.33 -6.45
N GLU A 129 -9.14 2.17 -5.20
CA GLU A 129 -9.76 0.95 -4.70
C GLU A 129 -11.06 0.58 -5.45
N VAL A 130 -11.90 1.57 -5.78
CA VAL A 130 -13.09 1.32 -6.61
C VAL A 130 -12.70 0.76 -7.99
N ASN A 131 -11.63 1.26 -8.58
CA ASN A 131 -11.11 0.75 -9.85
C ASN A 131 -10.44 -0.62 -9.71
N SER A 132 -9.78 -0.89 -8.59
CA SER A 132 -9.27 -2.21 -8.20
C SER A 132 -10.40 -3.24 -8.18
N TRP A 133 -11.47 -2.92 -7.45
CA TRP A 133 -12.67 -3.74 -7.38
C TRP A 133 -13.31 -3.95 -8.75
N TYR A 134 -13.45 -2.89 -9.54
CA TYR A 134 -13.96 -3.00 -10.91
C TYR A 134 -13.10 -3.96 -11.75
N ALA A 135 -11.78 -3.80 -11.74
CA ALA A 135 -10.85 -4.63 -12.50
C ALA A 135 -10.95 -6.10 -12.10
N VAL A 136 -10.94 -6.36 -10.80
CA VAL A 136 -10.97 -7.71 -10.25
C VAL A 136 -12.29 -8.42 -10.53
N LEU A 137 -13.43 -7.74 -10.32
CA LEU A 137 -14.75 -8.32 -10.55
C LEU A 137 -15.02 -8.54 -12.04
N THR A 138 -14.66 -7.58 -12.90
CA THR A 138 -14.90 -7.70 -14.35
C THR A 138 -13.77 -8.39 -15.09
N THR A 139 -12.67 -8.73 -14.41
CA THR A 139 -11.40 -9.20 -15.01
C THR A 139 -10.83 -8.26 -16.08
N ARG A 140 -11.21 -6.97 -16.05
CA ARG A 140 -10.75 -5.94 -16.99
C ARG A 140 -9.55 -5.18 -16.43
N ASN A 141 -8.36 -5.47 -16.95
CA ASN A 141 -7.11 -4.85 -16.52
C ASN A 141 -7.06 -3.31 -16.64
N ILE A 142 -7.95 -2.67 -17.42
CA ILE A 142 -8.04 -1.20 -17.50
C ILE A 142 -8.35 -0.54 -16.15
N GLY A 143 -9.08 -1.21 -15.24
CA GLY A 143 -9.29 -0.67 -13.89
C GLY A 143 -7.99 -0.61 -13.09
N HIS A 144 -7.14 -1.63 -13.19
CA HIS A 144 -5.81 -1.62 -12.57
C HIS A 144 -4.92 -0.51 -13.15
N VAL A 145 -5.01 -0.21 -14.45
CA VAL A 145 -4.29 0.95 -15.04
C VAL A 145 -4.65 2.25 -14.31
N VAL A 146 -5.94 2.49 -14.06
CA VAL A 146 -6.42 3.69 -13.37
C VAL A 146 -6.01 3.68 -11.90
N GLU A 147 -6.19 2.55 -11.21
CA GLU A 147 -5.76 2.33 -9.83
C GLU A 147 -4.28 2.65 -9.64
N GLU A 148 -3.40 2.00 -10.41
CA GLU A 148 -1.96 2.15 -10.28
C GLU A 148 -1.50 3.56 -10.69
N THR A 149 -2.18 4.19 -11.64
CA THR A 149 -1.94 5.60 -11.99
C THR A 149 -2.26 6.54 -10.83
N LEU A 150 -3.34 6.29 -10.10
CA LEU A 150 -3.72 7.09 -8.93
C LEU A 150 -2.73 6.90 -7.78
N TRP A 151 -2.30 5.66 -7.52
CA TRP A 151 -1.23 5.38 -6.56
C TRP A 151 0.09 6.09 -6.90
N GLY A 152 0.53 6.00 -8.16
CA GLY A 152 1.72 6.70 -8.65
C GLY A 152 1.59 8.22 -8.54
N THR A 153 0.41 8.76 -8.85
CA THR A 153 0.11 10.19 -8.73
C THR A 153 0.14 10.67 -7.29
N VAL A 154 -0.49 9.93 -6.37
CA VAL A 154 -0.46 10.23 -4.92
C VAL A 154 0.96 10.20 -4.39
N ALA A 155 1.78 9.23 -4.80
CA ALA A 155 3.18 9.15 -4.43
C ALA A 155 3.97 10.37 -4.93
N LEU A 156 3.82 10.72 -6.22
CA LEU A 156 4.49 11.88 -6.80
C LEU A 156 4.09 13.19 -6.10
N LEU A 157 2.79 13.41 -5.88
CA LEU A 157 2.30 14.59 -5.15
C LEU A 157 2.83 14.63 -3.72
N SER A 158 2.92 13.48 -3.05
CA SER A 158 3.49 13.37 -1.71
C SER A 158 4.97 13.73 -1.71
N VAL A 159 5.75 13.26 -2.69
CA VAL A 159 7.17 13.64 -2.86
C VAL A 159 7.32 15.14 -3.06
N LEU A 160 6.51 15.76 -3.93
CA LEU A 160 6.53 17.20 -4.16
C LEU A 160 6.15 17.99 -2.90
N ALA A 161 5.15 17.51 -2.15
CA ALA A 161 4.76 18.10 -0.87
C ALA A 161 5.88 18.03 0.16
N LEU A 162 6.57 16.88 0.27
CA LEU A 162 7.71 16.70 1.15
C LEU A 162 8.90 17.60 0.75
N LEU A 163 9.22 17.67 -0.54
CA LEU A 163 10.26 18.56 -1.09
C LEU A 163 9.98 20.03 -0.77
N SER A 164 8.73 20.47 -0.92
CA SER A 164 8.35 21.86 -0.62
C SER A 164 8.54 22.24 0.87
N MET A 165 8.50 21.24 1.77
CA MET A 165 8.73 21.43 3.20
C MET A 165 10.22 21.32 3.59
N TRP A 166 11.11 20.93 2.67
CA TRP A 166 12.54 20.75 2.93
C TRP A 166 13.25 21.97 3.53
N PRO A 167 13.02 23.22 3.06
CA PRO A 167 13.67 24.40 3.63
C PRO A 167 13.35 24.62 5.11
N HIS A 168 12.17 24.17 5.55
CA HIS A 168 11.64 24.34 6.91
C HIS A 168 12.02 23.19 7.85
N ALA A 169 12.62 22.11 7.33
CA ALA A 169 13.00 20.95 8.10
C ALA A 169 14.27 21.18 8.93
N THR A 170 14.24 20.75 10.20
CA THR A 170 15.43 20.66 11.06
C THR A 170 16.44 19.65 10.51
N ARG A 171 17.71 19.70 10.95
CA ARG A 171 18.76 18.77 10.48
C ARG A 171 18.40 17.29 10.72
N ALA A 172 17.72 17.00 11.82
CA ALA A 172 17.21 15.67 12.13
C ALA A 172 16.05 15.28 11.20
N ALA A 173 15.08 16.18 11.00
CA ALA A 173 13.94 15.94 10.11
C ALA A 173 14.36 15.76 8.64
N ARG A 174 15.42 16.43 8.17
CA ARG A 174 15.93 16.30 6.79
C ARG A 174 16.38 14.89 6.44
N ARG A 175 16.92 14.12 7.38
CA ARG A 175 17.31 12.71 7.13
C ARG A 175 16.09 11.86 6.79
N TRP A 176 15.07 11.92 7.65
CA TRP A 176 13.80 11.23 7.42
C TRP A 176 13.08 11.71 6.16
N LEU A 177 13.04 13.02 5.97
CA LEU A 177 12.43 13.63 4.79
C LEU A 177 13.13 13.18 3.50
N GLY A 178 14.46 13.13 3.51
CA GLY A 178 15.26 12.65 2.39
C GLY A 178 14.99 11.19 2.06
N LEU A 179 14.93 10.33 3.08
CA LEU A 179 14.56 8.92 2.90
C LEU A 179 13.15 8.77 2.32
N ALA A 180 12.17 9.51 2.85
CA ALA A 180 10.79 9.47 2.34
C ALA A 180 10.67 9.99 0.90
N ILE A 181 11.40 11.06 0.55
CA ILE A 181 11.47 11.61 -0.81
C ILE A 181 12.06 10.58 -1.77
N VAL A 182 13.20 9.99 -1.41
CA VAL A 182 13.88 8.99 -2.26
C VAL A 182 13.00 7.76 -2.44
N ALA A 183 12.46 7.20 -1.35
CA ALA A 183 11.58 6.04 -1.41
C ALA A 183 10.32 6.31 -2.24
N GLY A 184 9.66 7.46 -2.02
CA GLY A 184 8.49 7.87 -2.78
C GLY A 184 8.78 8.12 -4.26
N ALA A 185 9.95 8.68 -4.59
CA ALA A 185 10.36 8.91 -5.97
C ALA A 185 10.67 7.60 -6.71
N ILE A 186 11.36 6.66 -6.04
CA ILE A 186 11.60 5.31 -6.58
C ILE A 186 10.27 4.58 -6.81
N TYR A 187 9.35 4.64 -5.84
CA TYR A 187 8.03 4.04 -5.99
C TYR A 187 7.24 4.68 -7.15
N ALA A 188 7.14 6.00 -7.22
CA ALA A 188 6.46 6.67 -8.33
C ALA A 188 7.08 6.32 -9.70
N ALA A 189 8.42 6.25 -9.79
CA ALA A 189 9.10 5.81 -11.00
C ALA A 189 8.74 4.37 -11.38
N TYR A 190 8.70 3.46 -10.41
CA TYR A 190 8.25 2.07 -10.62
C TYR A 190 6.80 2.02 -11.15
N MET A 191 5.89 2.76 -10.53
CA MET A 191 4.47 2.78 -10.94
C MET A 191 4.31 3.18 -12.40
N PHE A 192 4.96 4.27 -12.81
CA PHE A 192 4.81 4.80 -14.17
C PHE A 192 5.66 4.08 -15.22
N ALA A 193 6.81 3.50 -14.86
CA ALA A 193 7.71 2.85 -15.80
C ALA A 193 7.47 1.34 -15.95
N VAL A 194 6.88 0.70 -14.94
CA VAL A 194 6.73 -0.76 -14.89
C VAL A 194 5.28 -1.16 -14.72
N ASP A 195 4.63 -0.69 -13.64
CA ASP A 195 3.35 -1.24 -13.21
C ASP A 195 2.18 -0.84 -14.12
N VAL A 196 1.99 0.46 -14.33
CA VAL A 196 0.97 1.00 -15.23
C VAL A 196 1.14 0.46 -16.66
N PRO A 197 2.35 0.46 -17.27
CA PRO A 197 2.58 -0.16 -18.58
C PRO A 197 2.27 -1.66 -18.62
N MET A 198 2.56 -2.41 -17.55
CA MET A 198 2.27 -3.84 -17.48
C MET A 198 0.76 -4.10 -17.56
N TYR A 199 -0.06 -3.41 -16.76
CA TYR A 199 -1.51 -3.57 -16.80
C TYR A 199 -2.12 -3.08 -18.12
N TRP A 200 -1.56 -2.01 -18.70
CA TRP A 200 -1.96 -1.53 -20.01
C TRP A 200 -1.70 -2.59 -21.10
N ALA A 201 -0.52 -3.20 -21.10
CA ALA A 201 -0.17 -4.27 -22.04
C ALA A 201 -1.06 -5.51 -21.85
N ARG A 202 -1.36 -5.90 -20.59
CA ARG A 202 -2.30 -6.99 -20.29
C ARG A 202 -3.69 -6.68 -20.86
N TRP A 203 -4.19 -5.45 -20.66
CA TRP A 203 -5.48 -5.03 -21.22
C TRP A 203 -5.50 -5.06 -22.75
N LEU A 204 -4.49 -4.51 -23.43
CA LEU A 204 -4.40 -4.56 -24.89
C LEU A 204 -4.37 -6.00 -25.43
N ALA A 205 -3.67 -6.91 -24.75
CA ALA A 205 -3.64 -8.32 -25.11
C ALA A 205 -5.01 -8.99 -24.94
N ASP A 206 -5.74 -8.66 -23.86
CA ASP A 206 -7.10 -9.15 -23.62
C ASP A 206 -8.09 -8.63 -24.69
N GLU A 207 -7.99 -7.36 -25.08
CA GLU A 207 -8.81 -6.79 -26.17
C GLU A 207 -8.48 -7.43 -27.53
N ALA A 208 -7.19 -7.60 -27.85
CA ALA A 208 -6.77 -8.24 -29.09
C ALA A 208 -7.21 -9.72 -29.17
N ALA A 209 -7.31 -10.41 -28.04
CA ALA A 209 -7.83 -11.77 -27.95
C ALA A 209 -9.37 -11.83 -27.95
N GLY A 210 -10.07 -10.69 -27.97
CA GLY A 210 -11.53 -10.63 -27.91
C GLY A 210 -12.10 -11.18 -26.60
N ARG A 211 -11.39 -10.98 -25.48
CA ARG A 211 -11.79 -11.52 -24.17
C ARG A 211 -13.20 -11.04 -23.81
N ALA A 212 -14.08 -12.00 -23.51
CA ALA A 212 -15.38 -11.70 -22.93
C ALA A 212 -15.21 -11.35 -21.44
N TYR A 213 -15.77 -10.23 -21.03
CA TYR A 213 -15.69 -9.76 -19.64
C TYR A 213 -17.01 -10.00 -18.91
N PRO A 214 -16.99 -10.56 -17.69
CA PRO A 214 -18.19 -10.72 -16.89
C PRO A 214 -18.80 -9.36 -16.51
N SER A 215 -20.13 -9.35 -16.34
CA SER A 215 -20.82 -8.25 -15.66
C SER A 215 -20.39 -8.18 -14.20
N LEU A 216 -20.62 -7.05 -13.52
CA LEU A 216 -20.27 -6.90 -12.11
C LEU A 216 -20.92 -7.96 -11.22
N VAL A 217 -22.20 -8.28 -11.44
CA VAL A 217 -22.92 -9.29 -10.65
C VAL A 217 -22.32 -10.68 -10.86
N ALA A 218 -22.04 -11.05 -12.11
CA ALA A 218 -21.36 -12.31 -12.42
C ALA A 218 -19.95 -12.33 -11.81
N GLY A 219 -19.25 -11.19 -11.83
CA GLY A 219 -17.94 -10.99 -11.22
C GLY A 219 -17.91 -11.20 -9.70
N VAL A 220 -18.96 -10.78 -8.98
CA VAL A 220 -19.08 -11.02 -7.53
C VAL A 220 -19.25 -12.51 -7.23
N ALA A 221 -20.13 -13.20 -7.97
CA ALA A 221 -20.28 -14.65 -7.84
C ALA A 221 -18.97 -15.38 -8.16
N ASP A 222 -18.30 -14.98 -9.23
CA ASP A 222 -17.00 -15.50 -9.65
C ASP A 222 -15.90 -15.31 -8.60
N ALA A 223 -15.69 -14.08 -8.15
CA ALA A 223 -14.63 -13.72 -7.19
C ALA A 223 -14.85 -14.33 -5.79
N SER A 224 -16.08 -14.73 -5.46
CA SER A 224 -16.42 -15.34 -4.17
C SER A 224 -16.35 -16.86 -4.14
N SER A 225 -16.35 -17.52 -5.30
CA SER A 225 -16.52 -18.98 -5.40
C SER A 225 -15.51 -19.70 -6.31
N ARG A 226 -14.86 -18.99 -7.24
CA ARG A 226 -13.88 -19.59 -8.14
C ARG A 226 -12.45 -19.23 -7.74
N TRP A 227 -11.66 -20.27 -7.49
CA TRP A 227 -10.20 -20.21 -7.40
C TRP A 227 -9.59 -21.51 -7.91
N THR A 228 -8.33 -21.45 -8.35
CA THR A 228 -7.58 -22.60 -8.81
C THR A 228 -6.23 -22.63 -8.09
N VAL A 229 -5.97 -23.74 -7.41
CA VAL A 229 -4.72 -23.94 -6.69
C VAL A 229 -3.59 -24.18 -7.69
N SER A 230 -2.50 -23.43 -7.55
CA SER A 230 -1.31 -23.63 -8.37
C SER A 230 -0.05 -23.33 -7.58
N HIS A 231 0.89 -24.27 -7.61
CA HIS A 231 2.25 -24.09 -7.07
C HIS A 231 3.30 -23.93 -8.18
N ASP A 232 2.88 -23.88 -9.44
CA ASP A 232 3.80 -23.72 -10.58
C ASP A 232 4.44 -22.32 -10.58
N TRP A 233 5.77 -22.28 -10.56
CA TRP A 233 6.56 -21.05 -10.65
C TRP A 233 6.20 -20.19 -11.87
N ALA A 234 5.86 -20.81 -13.00
CA ALA A 234 5.53 -20.09 -14.22
C ALA A 234 4.35 -19.11 -14.04
N HIS A 235 3.38 -19.47 -13.18
CA HIS A 235 2.22 -18.65 -12.88
C HIS A 235 2.53 -17.49 -11.93
N TRP A 236 3.47 -17.68 -11.00
CA TRP A 236 3.70 -16.72 -9.91
C TRP A 236 4.86 -15.76 -10.15
N ARG A 237 5.80 -16.10 -11.04
CA ARG A 237 7.04 -15.33 -11.24
C ARG A 237 6.86 -13.83 -11.50
N SER A 238 5.74 -13.41 -12.11
CA SER A 238 5.46 -11.98 -12.34
C SER A 238 5.09 -11.24 -11.06
N GLU A 239 4.50 -11.94 -10.09
CA GLU A 239 3.96 -11.35 -8.87
C GLU A 239 4.99 -11.32 -7.73
N VAL A 240 6.06 -12.13 -7.85
CA VAL A 240 7.09 -12.29 -6.81
C VAL A 240 7.69 -10.97 -6.36
N VAL A 241 8.16 -10.13 -7.30
CA VAL A 241 8.84 -8.87 -6.96
C VAL A 241 7.89 -7.92 -6.25
N TRP A 242 6.71 -7.70 -6.82
CA TRP A 242 5.71 -6.80 -6.28
C TRP A 242 5.20 -7.26 -4.91
N MET A 243 4.70 -8.49 -4.81
CA MET A 243 4.13 -9.01 -3.55
C MET A 243 5.18 -9.10 -2.45
N THR A 244 6.43 -9.47 -2.76
CA THR A 244 7.50 -9.47 -1.76
C THR A 244 7.77 -8.06 -1.25
N LEU A 245 7.89 -7.04 -2.11
CA LEU A 245 8.11 -5.65 -1.69
C LEU A 245 6.92 -5.08 -0.90
N TYR A 246 5.71 -5.35 -1.37
CA TYR A 246 4.47 -4.90 -0.74
C TYR A 246 4.28 -5.57 0.65
N PHE A 247 4.49 -6.88 0.78
CA PHE A 247 4.37 -7.57 2.08
C PHE A 247 5.57 -7.38 3.01
N SER A 248 6.67 -6.77 2.57
CA SER A 248 7.84 -6.51 3.42
C SER A 248 8.12 -5.03 3.59
N VAL A 249 8.75 -4.40 2.59
CA VAL A 249 9.24 -3.02 2.64
C VAL A 249 8.11 -2.04 2.95
N ALA A 250 6.95 -2.18 2.30
CA ALA A 250 5.82 -1.29 2.59
C ALA A 250 5.31 -1.47 4.03
N VAL A 251 5.31 -2.71 4.55
CA VAL A 251 4.97 -2.99 5.96
C VAL A 251 5.98 -2.36 6.91
N TRP A 252 7.27 -2.41 6.60
CA TRP A 252 8.32 -1.78 7.42
C TRP A 252 8.20 -0.27 7.42
N ILE A 253 7.86 0.33 6.27
CA ILE A 253 7.54 1.76 6.17
C ILE A 253 6.32 2.07 7.04
N SER A 254 5.24 1.30 6.93
CA SER A 254 4.01 1.45 7.72
C SER A 254 4.29 1.43 9.23
N ILE A 255 5.09 0.47 9.71
CA ILE A 255 5.52 0.38 11.10
C ILE A 255 6.36 1.61 11.47
N GLY A 256 7.31 1.99 10.61
CA GLY A 256 8.21 3.14 10.80
C GLY A 256 7.47 4.47 10.93
N LEU A 257 6.36 4.65 10.19
CA LEU A 257 5.54 5.88 10.25
C LEU A 257 5.00 6.17 11.66
N ALA A 258 4.74 5.14 12.47
CA ALA A 258 4.31 5.32 13.86
C ALA A 258 5.40 5.92 14.77
N HIS A 259 6.67 5.77 14.39
CA HIS A 259 7.83 6.30 15.12
C HIS A 259 8.24 7.69 14.67
N VAL A 260 7.69 8.19 13.56
CA VAL A 260 8.07 9.50 13.05
C VAL A 260 7.60 10.57 14.03
N ARG A 261 8.58 11.20 14.67
CA ARG A 261 8.42 12.48 15.35
C ARG A 261 8.78 13.52 14.29
N LEU A 262 7.88 14.43 13.95
CA LEU A 262 8.17 15.54 13.03
C LEU A 262 8.59 16.77 13.85
N PRO A 263 9.87 16.95 14.24
CA PRO A 263 10.36 18.21 14.78
C PRO A 263 10.55 19.18 13.61
N LEU A 264 9.45 19.67 13.06
CA LEU A 264 9.46 20.76 12.09
C LEU A 264 9.53 22.07 12.87
N ARG A 265 10.32 23.04 12.37
CA ARG A 265 10.43 24.35 13.03
C ARG A 265 9.04 24.98 13.01
N VAL A 266 8.42 25.10 14.19
CA VAL A 266 7.17 25.82 14.37
C VAL A 266 7.39 27.23 13.82
N GLN A 267 6.59 27.62 12.84
CA GLN A 267 6.57 28.99 12.37
C GLN A 267 6.11 29.86 13.55
N GLN A 268 6.97 30.75 14.06
CA GLN A 268 6.51 31.73 15.04
C GLN A 268 5.41 32.59 14.40
N PRO A 269 4.34 32.94 15.14
CA PRO A 269 3.35 33.88 14.63
C PRO A 269 4.07 35.13 14.15
N ARG A 270 3.78 35.60 12.93
CA ARG A 270 4.26 36.92 12.50
C ARG A 270 3.67 37.96 13.47
N PRO A 271 4.48 38.90 13.99
CA PRO A 271 3.99 39.97 14.85
C PRO A 271 2.97 40.86 14.14
#